data_AF-A0A519FB25-F1
#
_entry.id   AF-A0A519FB25-F1
#
_cell.length_a   1.000
_cell.length_b   1.000
_cell.length_c   1.000
_cell.angle_alpha   90.00
_cell.angle_beta   90.00
_cell.angle_gamma   90.00
#
_symmetry.space_group_name_H-M   'P 1'
#
loop_
_entity.id
_entity.type
_entity.pdbx_description
1 polymer ?
#
loop_
_entity_poly.entity_id
_entity_poly.type
_entity_poly.pdbx_seq_one_letter_code
_entity_poly.pdbx_strand_id
1 'polypeptide(L)'
;AGQRWRPRELYWLTRHGIKMSGMPAWEFHLSDEDLWATVAFLARLPELTPQHYAAMTEVRAVPGRVLPGTQACGRLQAAASQPVDLERGKRALYQYACNACHTIPGVTGSKPHVGPPLDGMARRNLIGGKLANTPENMVRWLRHTREVDPLTAMPDMGVSERDARDIAAYLATLD
;
A
#
# COMPACT_ATOMS: atom_id res chain seq x y z
N ALA A 1 7.17 -29.07 15.94
CA ALA A 1 6.72 -29.40 14.57
C ALA A 1 6.48 -28.09 13.81
N GLY A 2 7.48 -27.61 13.06
CA GLY A 2 7.39 -26.35 12.34
C GLY A 2 7.26 -26.63 10.85
N GLN A 3 6.10 -26.34 10.27
CA GLN A 3 5.90 -26.52 8.84
C GLN A 3 6.93 -25.67 8.09
N ARG A 4 7.85 -26.33 7.36
CA ARG A 4 8.91 -25.64 6.61
C ARG A 4 8.28 -25.10 5.32
N TRP A 5 7.78 -23.87 5.39
CA TRP A 5 7.22 -23.16 4.24
C TRP A 5 8.25 -23.08 3.12
N ARG A 6 7.82 -23.34 1.88
CA ARG A 6 8.65 -23.20 0.70
C ARG A 6 8.84 -21.70 0.40
N PRO A 7 9.97 -21.25 -0.19
CA PRO A 7 10.19 -19.82 -0.48
C PRO A 7 9.04 -19.14 -1.25
N ARG A 8 8.42 -19.85 -2.21
CA ARG A 8 7.25 -19.35 -2.94
C ARG A 8 6.00 -19.14 -2.08
N GLU A 9 5.83 -19.94 -1.03
CA GLU A 9 4.70 -19.84 -0.10
C GLU A 9 4.93 -18.67 0.85
N LEU A 10 6.16 -18.51 1.34
CA LEU A 10 6.57 -17.32 2.09
C LEU A 10 6.35 -16.06 1.25
N TYR A 11 6.78 -16.05 -0.01
CA TYR A 11 6.54 -14.94 -0.91
C TYR A 11 5.05 -14.62 -1.06
N TRP A 12 4.22 -15.62 -1.30
CA TRP A 12 2.78 -15.43 -1.45
C TRP A 12 2.15 -14.86 -0.17
N LEU A 13 2.52 -15.40 1.00
CA LEU A 13 2.05 -14.92 2.30
C LEU A 13 2.53 -13.50 2.60
N THR A 14 3.81 -13.18 2.39
CA THR A 14 4.33 -11.83 2.60
C THR A 14 3.70 -10.85 1.62
N ARG A 15 3.54 -11.22 0.35
CA ARG A 15 2.95 -10.34 -0.66
C ARG A 15 1.50 -9.98 -0.32
N HIS A 16 0.67 -10.98 0.00
CA HIS A 16 -0.78 -10.82 0.11
C HIS A 16 -1.31 -10.71 1.54
N GLY A 17 -0.49 -11.00 2.54
CA GLY A 17 -0.90 -11.04 3.93
C GLY A 17 -1.78 -12.26 4.26
N ILE A 18 -2.33 -12.27 5.48
CA ILE A 18 -3.31 -13.27 5.92
C ILE A 18 -4.58 -12.53 6.37
N LYS A 19 -5.70 -12.85 5.72
CA LYS A 19 -7.01 -12.27 6.04
C LYS A 19 -7.40 -12.55 7.50
N MET A 20 -8.02 -11.58 8.16
CA MET A 20 -8.42 -11.64 9.58
C MET A 20 -7.26 -11.89 10.56
N SER A 21 -6.04 -11.50 10.18
CA SER A 21 -4.87 -11.46 11.07
C SER A 21 -4.30 -10.05 11.15
N GLY A 22 -3.31 -9.84 12.01
CA GLY A 22 -2.51 -8.62 12.03
C GLY A 22 -1.47 -8.53 10.91
N MET A 23 -1.38 -9.51 9.99
CA MET A 23 -0.38 -9.54 8.94
C MET A 23 -0.89 -8.86 7.65
N PRO A 24 -0.37 -7.67 7.29
CA PRO A 24 -0.81 -6.91 6.12
C PRO A 24 -0.31 -7.52 4.80
N ALA A 25 -0.82 -7.00 3.68
CA ALA A 25 -0.30 -7.30 2.36
C ALA A 25 0.85 -6.34 2.05
N TRP A 26 2.08 -6.84 1.99
CA TRP A 26 3.24 -5.98 1.82
C TRP A 26 3.43 -5.47 0.37
N GLU A 27 2.64 -5.94 -0.59
CA GLU A 27 2.71 -5.50 -2.00
C GLU A 27 2.34 -4.02 -2.26
N PHE A 28 1.81 -3.32 -1.25
CA PHE A 28 1.51 -1.89 -1.31
C PHE A 28 2.62 -1.01 -0.71
N HIS A 29 3.64 -1.63 -0.10
CA HIS A 29 4.73 -0.95 0.60
C HIS A 29 6.12 -1.42 0.16
N LEU A 30 6.23 -2.61 -0.40
CA LEU A 30 7.48 -3.23 -0.84
C LEU A 30 7.43 -3.55 -2.34
N SER A 31 8.57 -3.39 -3.00
CA SER A 31 8.75 -3.87 -4.37
C SER A 31 8.84 -5.40 -4.41
N ASP A 32 8.70 -6.01 -5.59
CA ASP A 32 8.89 -7.45 -5.75
C ASP A 32 10.30 -7.90 -5.36
N GLU A 33 11.31 -7.07 -5.60
CA GLU A 33 12.69 -7.31 -5.19
C GLU A 33 12.82 -7.32 -3.66
N ASP A 34 12.26 -6.32 -2.98
CA ASP A 34 12.29 -6.24 -1.52
C ASP A 34 11.49 -7.36 -0.85
N LEU A 35 10.37 -7.77 -1.47
CA LEU A 35 9.60 -8.95 -1.04
C LEU A 35 10.46 -10.22 -1.11
N TRP A 36 11.18 -10.44 -2.21
CA TRP A 36 12.08 -11.59 -2.34
C TRP A 36 13.28 -11.52 -1.38
N ALA A 37 13.84 -10.32 -1.14
CA ALA A 37 14.89 -10.12 -0.15
C ALA A 37 14.38 -10.49 1.27
N THR A 38 13.15 -10.09 1.60
CA THR A 38 12.50 -10.44 2.87
C THR A 38 12.28 -11.95 2.98
N VAL A 39 11.82 -12.61 1.91
CA VAL A 39 11.64 -14.06 1.86
C VAL A 39 12.96 -14.80 2.06
N ALA A 40 14.04 -14.35 1.43
CA ALA A 40 15.36 -14.94 1.59
C ALA A 40 15.85 -14.84 3.04
N PHE A 41 15.61 -13.70 3.69
CA PHE A 41 15.89 -13.52 5.12
C PHE A 41 15.05 -14.45 6.00
N LEU A 42 13.72 -14.50 5.80
CA LEU A 42 12.81 -15.36 6.57
C LEU A 42 13.15 -16.85 6.43
N ALA A 43 13.62 -17.28 5.25
CA ALA A 43 14.03 -18.66 5.02
C ALA A 43 15.26 -19.08 5.84
N ARG A 44 16.15 -18.13 6.16
CA ARG A 44 17.39 -18.36 6.93
C ARG A 44 17.22 -18.09 8.41
N LEU A 45 16.24 -17.28 8.80
CA LEU A 45 16.02 -16.82 10.18
C LEU A 45 16.07 -17.94 11.25
N PRO A 46 15.46 -19.13 11.06
CA PRO A 46 15.51 -20.19 12.07
C PRO A 46 16.92 -20.78 12.32
N GLU A 47 17.86 -20.57 11.40
CA GLU A 47 19.23 -21.08 11.45
C GLU A 47 20.23 -20.04 11.99
N LEU A 48 19.78 -18.80 12.24
CA LEU A 48 20.67 -17.70 12.63
C LEU A 48 20.99 -17.72 14.13
N THR A 49 22.26 -17.50 14.45
CA THR A 49 22.68 -17.10 15.79
C THR A 49 22.35 -15.62 16.02
N PRO A 50 22.24 -15.16 17.27
CA PRO A 50 22.07 -13.73 17.56
C PRO A 50 23.16 -12.84 16.93
N GLN A 51 24.41 -13.29 16.87
CA GLN A 51 25.48 -12.52 16.21
C GLN A 51 25.29 -12.43 14.70
N HIS A 52 24.89 -13.53 14.04
CA HIS A 52 24.63 -13.51 12.60
C HIS A 52 23.37 -12.71 12.25
N TYR A 53 22.32 -12.78 13.07
CA TYR A 53 21.16 -11.91 12.94
C TYR A 53 21.58 -10.44 13.01
N ALA A 54 22.31 -10.05 14.05
CA ALA A 54 22.80 -8.68 14.23
C ALA A 54 23.61 -8.22 13.01
N ALA A 55 24.58 -9.02 12.56
CA ALA A 55 25.42 -8.69 11.41
C ALA A 55 24.63 -8.49 10.10
N MET A 56 23.51 -9.20 9.91
CA MET A 56 22.66 -9.05 8.72
C MET A 56 21.65 -7.91 8.82
N THR A 57 21.24 -7.53 10.04
CA THR A 57 20.31 -6.42 10.27
C THR A 57 21.00 -5.09 10.55
N GLU A 58 22.32 -5.08 10.72
CA GLU A 58 23.12 -3.87 10.85
C GLU A 58 22.95 -3.00 9.60
N VAL A 59 22.36 -1.82 9.77
CA VAL A 59 22.31 -0.78 8.73
C VAL A 59 23.73 -0.22 8.56
N ARG A 60 24.52 -0.83 7.68
CA ARG A 60 25.86 -0.35 7.32
C ARG A 60 25.75 0.65 6.18
N ALA A 61 26.17 1.89 6.43
CA ALA A 61 26.44 2.83 5.34
C ALA A 61 27.64 2.31 4.54
N VAL A 62 27.43 1.92 3.27
CA VAL A 62 28.51 1.55 2.35
C VAL A 62 28.85 2.78 1.50
N PRO A 63 30.02 3.44 1.69
CA PRO A 63 30.40 4.57 0.85
C PRO A 63 30.63 4.10 -0.59
N GLY A 64 29.97 4.73 -1.56
CA GLY A 64 30.24 4.52 -2.99
C GLY A 64 29.60 3.28 -3.64
N ARG A 65 28.87 2.44 -2.89
CA ARG A 65 28.04 1.37 -3.50
C ARG A 65 26.61 1.86 -3.60
N VAL A 66 26.23 2.32 -4.80
CA VAL A 66 24.82 2.39 -5.18
C VAL A 66 24.37 0.94 -5.34
N LEU A 67 23.65 0.41 -4.35
CA LEU A 67 22.86 -0.79 -4.58
C LEU A 67 21.78 -0.40 -5.60
N PRO A 68 21.47 -1.22 -6.61
CA PRO A 68 20.17 -1.11 -7.26
C PRO A 68 19.15 -1.31 -6.13
N GLY A 69 18.52 -0.22 -5.67
CA GLY A 69 17.66 -0.25 -4.47
C GLY A 69 17.94 0.82 -3.40
N THR A 70 19.07 1.55 -3.42
CA THR A 70 19.26 2.71 -2.50
C THR A 70 18.60 4.00 -3.01
N GLN A 71 17.44 3.87 -3.65
CA GLN A 71 16.41 4.90 -3.51
C GLN A 71 15.71 4.56 -2.20
N ALA A 72 15.81 5.43 -1.20
CA ALA A 72 15.04 5.36 0.03
C ALA A 72 13.63 4.82 -0.27
N CYS A 73 13.22 3.69 0.34
CA CYS A 73 11.92 3.04 0.15
C CYS A 73 11.43 3.20 -1.31
N GLY A 74 12.05 2.43 -2.21
CA GLY A 74 11.99 2.53 -3.66
C GLY A 74 10.77 3.29 -4.21
N ARG A 75 11.02 4.49 -4.73
CA ARG A 75 10.11 5.19 -5.62
C ARG A 75 9.73 4.21 -6.72
N LEU A 76 8.48 3.74 -6.69
CA LEU A 76 7.92 2.79 -7.64
C LEU A 76 8.29 3.22 -9.06
N GLN A 77 9.17 2.44 -9.69
CA GLN A 77 9.36 2.54 -11.13
C GLN A 77 8.01 2.22 -11.76
N ALA A 78 7.57 3.11 -12.64
CA ALA A 78 6.36 2.94 -13.42
C ALA A 78 6.48 1.67 -14.26
N ALA A 79 6.02 0.54 -13.70
CA ALA A 79 5.72 -0.64 -14.47
C ALA A 79 4.72 -0.24 -15.57
N ALA A 80 4.90 -0.79 -16.77
CA ALA A 80 3.99 -0.66 -17.90
C ALA A 80 2.54 -0.62 -17.40
N SER A 81 1.74 0.34 -17.87
CA SER A 81 0.40 0.66 -17.34
C SER A 81 -0.43 -0.61 -17.17
N GLN A 82 -0.36 -1.20 -15.98
CA GLN A 82 -1.12 -2.39 -15.66
C GLN A 82 -2.60 -2.04 -15.79
N PRO A 83 -3.44 -2.96 -16.27
CA PRO A 83 -4.87 -2.75 -16.28
C PRO A 83 -5.34 -2.46 -14.85
N VAL A 84 -6.34 -1.60 -14.76
CA VAL A 84 -6.97 -1.25 -13.48
C VAL A 84 -7.59 -2.50 -12.86
N ASP A 85 -7.37 -2.70 -11.56
CA ASP A 85 -7.90 -3.83 -10.80
C ASP A 85 -8.73 -3.33 -9.60
N LEU A 86 -10.05 -3.50 -9.68
CA LEU A 86 -11.00 -3.04 -8.66
C LEU A 86 -10.81 -3.75 -7.32
N GLU A 87 -10.55 -5.06 -7.33
CA GLU A 87 -10.35 -5.82 -6.10
C GLU A 87 -9.02 -5.47 -5.44
N ARG A 88 -8.00 -5.16 -6.23
CA ARG A 88 -6.75 -4.58 -5.71
C ARG A 88 -6.97 -3.19 -5.14
N GLY A 89 -7.77 -2.33 -5.79
CA GLY A 89 -8.13 -1.01 -5.28
C GLY A 89 -8.86 -1.06 -3.93
N LYS A 90 -9.80 -2.00 -3.81
CA LYS A 90 -10.49 -2.31 -2.54
C LYS A 90 -9.54 -2.73 -1.43
N ARG A 91 -8.56 -3.60 -1.73
CA ARG A 91 -7.51 -3.99 -0.77
C ARG A 91 -6.64 -2.80 -0.41
N ALA A 92 -6.25 -1.98 -1.38
CA ALA A 92 -5.43 -0.80 -1.17
C ALA A 92 -6.09 0.18 -0.19
N LEU A 93 -7.41 0.40 -0.27
CA LEU A 93 -8.15 1.23 0.70
C LEU A 93 -7.98 0.76 2.14
N TYR A 94 -7.87 -0.55 2.37
CA TYR A 94 -7.59 -1.09 3.70
C TYR A 94 -6.10 -0.94 4.07
N GLN A 95 -5.19 -1.25 3.15
CA GLN A 95 -3.74 -1.26 3.41
C GLN A 95 -3.18 0.15 3.63
N TYR A 96 -3.71 1.15 2.93
CA TYR A 96 -3.45 2.57 3.21
C TYR A 96 -4.27 3.13 4.38
N ALA A 97 -5.00 2.29 5.12
CA ALA A 97 -5.79 2.67 6.29
C ALA A 97 -6.85 3.76 6.02
N CYS A 98 -7.41 3.84 4.80
CA CYS A 98 -8.48 4.80 4.49
C CYS A 98 -9.73 4.54 5.34
N ASN A 99 -9.96 3.28 5.72
CA ASN A 99 -11.04 2.84 6.61
C ASN A 99 -10.89 3.32 8.08
N ALA A 100 -9.74 3.88 8.46
CA ALA A 100 -9.56 4.47 9.79
C ALA A 100 -10.27 5.82 9.92
N CYS A 101 -10.46 6.53 8.80
CA CYS A 101 -11.14 7.83 8.77
C CYS A 101 -12.49 7.79 8.06
N HIS A 102 -12.63 6.97 7.03
CA HIS A 102 -13.83 6.88 6.21
C HIS A 102 -14.58 5.57 6.42
N THR A 103 -15.91 5.64 6.43
CA THR A 103 -16.74 4.44 6.22
C THR A 103 -16.79 4.15 4.71
N ILE A 104 -16.45 2.92 4.31
CA ILE A 104 -16.29 2.55 2.90
C ILE A 104 -17.05 1.25 2.62
N PRO A 105 -18.07 1.25 1.74
CA PRO A 105 -18.78 0.04 1.35
C PRO A 105 -17.82 -1.05 0.85
N GLY A 106 -18.01 -2.27 1.34
CA GLY A 106 -17.22 -3.46 0.97
C GLY A 106 -15.84 -3.57 1.61
N VAL A 107 -15.30 -2.51 2.22
CA VAL A 107 -14.01 -2.55 2.92
C VAL A 107 -14.24 -2.81 4.42
N THR A 108 -13.59 -3.83 4.97
CA THR A 108 -13.71 -4.16 6.40
C THR A 108 -13.08 -3.05 7.26
N GLY A 109 -13.76 -2.63 8.32
CA GLY A 109 -13.25 -1.58 9.21
C GLY A 109 -14.27 -1.18 10.26
N SER A 110 -13.89 -0.22 11.10
CA SER A 110 -14.83 0.47 11.99
C SER A 110 -15.76 1.38 11.19
N LYS A 111 -16.73 2.02 11.86
CA LYS A 111 -17.55 3.11 11.30
C LYS A 111 -17.03 4.45 11.84
N PRO A 112 -15.89 4.96 11.33
CA PRO A 112 -15.34 6.22 11.80
C PRO A 112 -16.21 7.40 11.33
N HIS A 113 -16.11 8.51 12.06
CA HIS A 113 -16.75 9.79 11.74
C HIS A 113 -15.73 10.92 11.56
N VAL A 114 -14.48 10.56 11.22
CA VAL A 114 -13.40 11.54 11.01
C VAL A 114 -13.51 12.16 9.63
N GLY A 115 -13.60 11.32 8.59
CA GLY A 115 -13.89 11.73 7.22
C GLY A 115 -15.36 11.46 6.87
N PRO A 116 -15.90 12.14 5.83
CA PRO A 116 -17.22 11.82 5.32
C PRO A 116 -17.24 10.36 4.82
N PRO A 117 -18.38 9.65 4.90
CA PRO A 117 -18.44 8.31 4.35
C PRO A 117 -18.24 8.35 2.83
N LEU A 118 -17.85 7.23 2.19
CA LEU A 118 -17.55 7.15 0.76
C LEU A 118 -18.62 6.40 -0.05
N ASP A 119 -19.76 6.09 0.54
CA ASP A 119 -20.95 5.66 -0.20
C ASP A 119 -21.41 6.76 -1.18
N GLY A 120 -21.89 6.36 -2.36
CA GLY A 120 -22.29 7.28 -3.42
C GLY A 120 -21.19 8.15 -3.99
N MET A 121 -19.91 7.82 -3.78
CA MET A 121 -18.78 8.58 -4.34
C MET A 121 -18.89 8.74 -5.86
N ALA A 122 -19.43 7.77 -6.59
CA ALA A 122 -19.63 7.83 -8.04
C ALA A 122 -20.53 9.00 -8.48
N ARG A 123 -21.52 9.38 -7.65
CA ARG A 123 -22.48 10.46 -7.98
C ARG A 123 -22.08 11.83 -7.49
N ARG A 124 -21.03 11.94 -6.67
CA ARG A 124 -20.61 13.24 -6.14
C ARG A 124 -20.04 14.09 -7.27
N ASN A 125 -20.37 15.37 -7.28
CA ASN A 125 -19.82 16.30 -8.27
C ASN A 125 -18.38 16.71 -7.94
N LEU A 126 -18.04 16.73 -6.65
CA LEU A 126 -16.78 17.26 -6.15
C LEU A 126 -16.04 16.27 -5.25
N ILE A 127 -14.71 16.29 -5.35
CA ILE A 127 -13.76 15.59 -4.48
C ILE A 127 -13.17 16.63 -3.52
N GLY A 128 -13.27 16.38 -2.22
CA GLY A 128 -12.80 17.30 -1.17
C GLY A 128 -13.44 18.70 -1.21
N GLY A 129 -14.54 18.86 -1.97
CA GLY A 129 -15.13 20.18 -2.24
C GLY A 129 -14.29 21.09 -3.16
N LYS A 130 -13.23 20.57 -3.80
CA LYS A 130 -12.28 21.38 -4.60
C LYS A 130 -12.22 20.98 -6.07
N LEU A 131 -12.16 19.69 -6.36
CA LEU A 131 -11.96 19.18 -7.71
C LEU A 131 -13.23 18.57 -8.26
N ALA A 132 -13.48 18.69 -9.57
CA ALA A 132 -14.53 17.92 -10.23
C ALA A 132 -14.23 16.43 -10.10
N ASN A 133 -15.27 15.62 -9.88
CA ASN A 133 -15.14 14.18 -9.68
C ASN A 133 -14.89 13.44 -11.00
N THR A 134 -13.63 13.37 -11.41
CA THR A 134 -13.15 12.57 -12.55
C THR A 134 -12.08 11.59 -12.07
N PRO A 135 -11.83 10.49 -12.81
CA PRO A 135 -10.78 9.53 -12.43
C PRO A 135 -9.40 10.19 -12.22
N GLU A 136 -9.03 11.14 -13.07
CA GLU A 136 -7.73 11.84 -13.03
C GLU A 136 -7.64 12.72 -11.78
N ASN A 137 -8.72 13.45 -11.46
CA ASN A 137 -8.77 14.29 -10.26
C ASN A 137 -8.81 13.47 -8.98
N MET A 138 -9.43 12.28 -9.01
CA MET A 138 -9.40 11.35 -7.88
C MET A 138 -7.98 10.84 -7.65
N VAL A 139 -7.27 10.42 -8.70
CA VAL A 139 -5.86 10.03 -8.60
C VAL A 139 -5.01 11.18 -8.05
N ARG A 140 -5.23 12.41 -8.53
CA ARG A 140 -4.53 13.60 -8.03
C ARG A 140 -4.81 13.83 -6.54
N TRP A 141 -6.07 13.81 -6.14
CA TRP A 141 -6.47 13.99 -4.74
C TRP A 141 -5.83 12.94 -3.83
N LEU A 142 -5.91 11.65 -4.18
CA LEU A 142 -5.38 10.56 -3.34
C LEU A 142 -3.85 10.64 -3.12
N ARG A 143 -3.12 11.22 -4.06
CA ARG A 143 -1.65 11.30 -4.01
C ARG A 143 -1.12 12.60 -3.42
N HIS A 144 -1.86 13.70 -3.60
CA HIS A 144 -1.40 15.07 -3.35
C HIS A 144 -2.50 15.92 -2.70
N THR A 145 -3.08 15.45 -1.58
CA THR A 145 -4.24 16.12 -0.96
C THR A 145 -3.90 17.55 -0.54
N ARG A 146 -2.72 17.75 0.08
CA ARG A 146 -2.30 19.05 0.59
C ARG A 146 -1.86 20.04 -0.49
N GLU A 147 -1.47 19.55 -1.67
CA GLU A 147 -1.23 20.41 -2.83
C GLU A 147 -2.54 20.93 -3.43
N VAL A 148 -3.63 20.15 -3.32
CA VAL A 148 -4.96 20.56 -3.79
C VAL A 148 -5.65 21.47 -2.77
N ASP A 149 -5.59 21.11 -1.48
CA ASP A 149 -6.12 21.90 -0.38
C ASP A 149 -5.14 21.89 0.81
N PRO A 150 -4.35 22.96 1.01
CA PRO A 150 -3.41 23.04 2.13
C PRO A 150 -4.05 22.96 3.52
N LEU A 151 -5.37 23.17 3.63
CA LEU A 151 -6.12 23.16 4.88
C LEU A 151 -6.89 21.86 5.12
N THR A 152 -6.80 20.88 4.21
CA THR A 152 -7.48 19.59 4.38
C THR A 152 -6.94 18.81 5.58
N ALA A 153 -7.85 18.18 6.32
CA ALA A 153 -7.49 17.25 7.40
C ALA A 153 -6.98 15.91 6.87
N MET A 154 -7.29 15.55 5.61
CA MET A 154 -6.81 14.31 4.99
C MET A 154 -5.30 14.41 4.68
N PRO A 155 -4.42 13.65 5.34
CA PRO A 155 -2.98 13.78 5.11
C PRO A 155 -2.56 13.21 3.75
N ASP A 156 -1.35 13.55 3.31
CA ASP A 156 -0.76 12.89 2.13
C ASP A 156 -0.41 11.44 2.50
N MET A 157 -1.12 10.49 1.90
CA MET A 157 -1.06 9.06 2.27
C MET A 157 0.10 8.30 1.61
N GLY A 158 0.87 8.97 0.74
CA GLY A 158 1.97 8.33 0.00
C GLY A 158 1.48 7.25 -0.99
N VAL A 159 0.24 7.35 -1.47
CA VAL A 159 -0.34 6.39 -2.41
C VAL A 159 0.44 6.42 -3.72
N SER A 160 0.78 5.24 -4.24
CA SER A 160 1.42 5.17 -5.54
C SER A 160 0.46 5.52 -6.67
N GLU A 161 0.99 5.83 -7.86
CA GLU A 161 0.16 6.09 -9.03
C GLU A 161 -0.71 4.90 -9.43
N ARG A 162 -0.17 3.68 -9.32
CA ARG A 162 -0.93 2.46 -9.64
C ARG A 162 -2.05 2.25 -8.63
N ASP A 163 -1.74 2.36 -7.34
CA ASP A 163 -2.72 2.17 -6.28
C ASP A 163 -3.82 3.22 -6.33
N ALA A 164 -3.47 4.47 -6.59
CA ALA A 164 -4.43 5.55 -6.73
C ALA A 164 -5.40 5.31 -7.90
N ARG A 165 -4.93 4.76 -9.03
CA ARG A 165 -5.78 4.38 -10.17
C ARG A 165 -6.74 3.25 -9.82
N ASP A 166 -6.25 2.19 -9.18
CA ASP A 166 -7.06 1.06 -8.75
C ASP A 166 -8.12 1.49 -7.71
N ILE A 167 -7.72 2.32 -6.74
CA ILE A 167 -8.61 2.90 -5.73
C ILE A 167 -9.67 3.79 -6.39
N ALA A 168 -9.27 4.71 -7.27
CA ALA A 168 -10.20 5.62 -7.94
C ALA A 168 -11.27 4.85 -8.73
N ALA A 169 -10.86 3.77 -9.42
CA ALA A 169 -11.80 2.91 -10.13
C ALA A 169 -12.77 2.18 -9.19
N TYR A 170 -12.29 1.67 -8.04
CA TYR A 170 -13.18 1.09 -7.04
C TYR A 170 -14.18 2.13 -6.50
N LEU A 171 -13.71 3.34 -6.16
CA LEU A 171 -14.56 4.42 -5.67
C LEU A 171 -15.62 4.86 -6.70
N ALA A 172 -15.30 4.79 -7.99
CA ALA A 172 -16.24 5.06 -9.08
C ALA A 172 -17.37 4.00 -9.19
N THR A 173 -17.25 2.86 -8.51
CA THR A 173 -18.33 1.86 -8.42
C THR A 173 -19.26 2.07 -7.22
N LEU A 174 -18.91 2.99 -6.31
CA LEU A 174 -19.68 3.24 -5.10
C LEU A 174 -20.81 4.23 -5.40
N ASP A 175 -21.99 3.68 -5.63
CA ASP A 175 -23.27 4.41 -5.79
C ASP A 175 -24.05 4.48 -4.46
#